data_AF-A0A7V7E0B8-F1
#
_entry.id   AF-A0A7V7E0B8-F1
#
_cell.length_a   1.000
_cell.length_b   1.000
_cell.length_c   1.000
_cell.angle_alpha   90.00
_cell.angle_beta   90.00
_cell.angle_gamma   90.00
#
_symmetry.space_group_name_H-M   'P 1'
#
loop_
_entity.id
_entity.type
_entity.pdbx_description
1 polymer ?
#
loop_
_entity_poly.entity_id
_entity_poly.type
_entity_poly.pdbx_seq_one_letter_code
_entity_poly.pdbx_strand_id
1 'polypeptide(L)'
;MHIILNAIFYHNEEQRVQALASKAALEQKTGRAVKTEVAPLRSFTMAEDYHQKYTLKRHQTLLNEMTRIYPDPRGFVDSTAVSRLNGYAGRHGTSDQLAQEIDSLGLSAEEKKRLADLVRK
;
A
#
# COMPACT_ATOMS: atom_id res chain seq x y z
N MET A 1 13.64 18.59 13.27
CA MET A 1 13.88 18.46 11.82
C MET A 1 13.80 16.98 11.48
N HIS A 2 12.66 16.49 10.97
CA HIS A 2 12.54 15.09 10.56
C HIS A 2 13.24 14.95 9.21
N ILE A 3 14.35 14.22 9.19
CA ILE A 3 15.04 13.86 7.94
C ILE A 3 14.28 12.64 7.38
N ILE A 4 13.54 12.84 6.30
CA ILE A 4 12.96 11.71 5.55
C ILE A 4 14.06 11.16 4.66
N LEU A 5 14.53 9.94 4.97
CA LEU A 5 15.51 9.22 4.17
C LEU A 5 14.80 8.43 3.07
N ASN A 6 15.29 8.55 1.83
CA ASN A 6 14.87 7.67 0.73
C ASN A 6 15.81 6.46 0.71
N ALA A 7 15.28 5.27 0.93
CA ALA A 7 16.07 4.04 0.96
C ALA A 7 15.33 2.86 0.33
N ILE A 8 16.10 1.91 -0.20
CA ILE A 8 15.68 0.57 -0.59
C ILE A 8 16.45 -0.41 0.30
N PHE A 9 15.71 -1.22 1.05
CA PHE A 9 16.30 -2.26 1.90
C PHE A 9 16.18 -3.62 1.21
N TYR A 10 17.30 -4.24 0.85
CA TYR A 10 17.32 -5.55 0.17
C TYR A 10 17.48 -6.70 1.17
N HIS A 11 16.84 -7.83 0.88
CA HIS A 11 16.93 -9.07 1.66
C HIS A 11 17.97 -10.04 1.11
N ASN A 12 18.29 -9.94 -0.18
CA ASN A 12 19.22 -10.84 -0.88
C ASN A 12 19.97 -10.09 -2.00
N GLU A 13 20.96 -10.76 -2.58
CA GLU A 13 21.82 -10.15 -3.62
C GLU A 13 21.05 -9.86 -4.91
N GLU A 14 20.05 -10.66 -5.27
CA GLU A 14 19.23 -10.42 -6.46
C GLU A 14 18.51 -9.07 -6.37
N GLN A 15 17.85 -8.80 -5.24
CA GLN A 15 17.22 -7.51 -4.96
C GLN A 15 18.23 -6.36 -4.96
N ARG A 16 19.44 -6.58 -4.42
CA ARG A 16 20.52 -5.58 -4.43
C ARG A 16 20.92 -5.20 -5.85
N VAL A 17 21.17 -6.19 -6.70
CA VAL A 17 21.55 -5.98 -8.11
C VAL A 17 20.44 -5.27 -8.88
N GLN A 18 19.18 -5.70 -8.71
CA GLN A 18 18.03 -5.05 -9.35
C GLN A 18 17.85 -3.59 -8.93
N ALA A 19 18.00 -3.29 -7.63
CA ALA A 19 17.90 -1.94 -7.11
C ALA A 19 19.01 -1.02 -7.66
N LEU A 20 20.26 -1.50 -7.71
CA LEU A 20 21.40 -0.75 -8.26
C LEU A 20 21.25 -0.53 -9.77
N ALA A 21 20.79 -1.54 -10.51
CA ALA A 21 20.56 -1.41 -11.95
C ALA A 21 19.47 -0.37 -12.26
N SER A 22 18.35 -0.42 -11.52
CA SER A 22 17.26 0.56 -11.65
C SER A 22 17.73 1.99 -11.32
N LYS A 23 18.54 2.14 -10.26
CA LYS A 23 19.17 3.41 -9.88
C LYS A 23 20.03 3.96 -11.02
N ALA A 24 20.96 3.17 -11.55
CA ALA A 24 21.85 3.59 -12.62
C ALA A 24 21.09 3.94 -13.91
N ALA A 25 20.05 3.16 -14.27
CA ALA A 25 19.21 3.43 -15.42
C ALA A 25 18.46 4.77 -15.28
N LEU A 26 17.97 5.10 -14.08
CA LEU A 26 17.31 6.38 -13.82
C LEU A 26 18.29 7.56 -13.87
N GLU A 27 19.49 7.39 -13.32
CA GLU A 27 20.57 8.40 -13.40
C GLU A 27 20.96 8.67 -14.86
N GLN A 28 21.11 7.63 -15.67
CA GLN A 28 21.39 7.75 -17.10
C GLN A 28 20.25 8.46 -17.83
N LYS A 29 18.99 8.08 -17.55
CA LYS A 29 17.81 8.67 -18.20
C LYS A 29 17.62 10.16 -17.86
N THR A 30 17.95 10.55 -16.63
CA THR A 30 17.65 11.89 -16.12
C THR A 30 18.85 12.83 -16.09
N GLY A 31 20.08 12.30 -16.21
CA GLY A 31 21.32 13.04 -16.06
C GLY A 31 21.57 13.55 -14.63
N ARG A 32 20.80 13.07 -13.64
CA ARG A 32 20.86 13.53 -12.25
C ARG A 32 21.22 12.36 -11.33
N ALA A 33 22.10 12.62 -10.37
CA ALA A 33 22.44 11.65 -9.34
C ALA A 33 21.23 11.31 -8.46
N VAL A 34 21.00 10.02 -8.25
CA VAL A 34 19.92 9.50 -7.40
C VAL A 34 20.45 9.33 -5.97
N LYS A 35 19.87 10.07 -5.04
CA LYS A 35 20.29 10.08 -3.62
C LYS A 35 19.76 8.89 -2.81
N THR A 36 18.91 8.04 -3.39
CA THR A 36 18.34 6.88 -2.72
C THR A 36 19.45 5.91 -2.27
N GLU A 37 19.43 5.55 -1.00
CA GLU A 37 20.32 4.56 -0.40
C GLU A 37 19.86 3.14 -0.76
N VAL A 38 20.82 2.24 -1.03
CA VAL A 38 20.56 0.81 -1.22
C VAL A 38 21.34 0.05 -0.15
N ALA A 39 20.64 -0.40 0.89
CA ALA A 39 21.23 -0.95 2.11
C ALA A 39 20.66 -2.34 2.43
N PRO A 40 21.41 -3.23 3.10
CA PRO A 40 20.88 -4.51 3.53
C PRO A 40 19.81 -4.29 4.60
N LEU A 41 18.69 -5.01 4.52
CA LEU A 41 17.71 -5.03 5.60
C LEU A 41 18.33 -5.70 6.83
N ARG A 42 18.37 -5.01 7.96
CA ARG A 42 18.84 -5.57 9.25
C ARG A 42 17.68 -6.08 10.10
N SER A 43 16.70 -5.23 10.31
CA SER A 43 15.47 -5.54 11.04
C SER A 43 14.35 -4.63 10.57
N PHE A 44 13.12 -5.06 10.80
CA PHE A 44 11.92 -4.26 10.55
C PHE A 44 11.01 -4.36 11.77
N THR A 45 10.75 -3.22 12.40
CA THR A 45 9.81 -3.13 13.51
C THR A 45 8.49 -2.61 12.97
N MET A 46 7.40 -3.34 13.22
CA MET A 46 6.07 -2.89 12.86
C MET A 46 5.74 -1.57 13.55
N ALA A 47 5.27 -0.59 12.79
CA ALA A 47 4.67 0.62 13.34
C ALA A 47 3.36 0.29 14.06
N GLU A 48 2.96 1.15 15.00
CA GLU A 48 1.74 1.01 15.80
C GLU A 48 0.49 0.86 14.94
N ASP A 49 -0.52 0.18 15.50
CA ASP A 49 -1.73 -0.19 14.78
C ASP A 49 -2.42 0.98 14.09
N TYR A 50 -2.44 2.16 14.69
CA TYR A 50 -3.12 3.33 14.11
C TYR A 50 -2.45 3.81 12.80
N HIS A 51 -1.19 3.48 12.57
CA HIS A 51 -0.50 3.75 11.30
C HIS A 51 -0.88 2.74 10.20
N GLN A 52 -1.31 1.54 10.57
CA GLN A 52 -1.64 0.48 9.61
C GLN A 52 -2.98 0.75 8.93
N LYS A 53 -3.00 0.67 7.59
CA LYS A 53 -4.22 0.87 6.77
C LYS A 53 -4.94 2.19 7.10
N TYR A 54 -4.14 3.22 7.33
CA TYR A 54 -4.57 4.51 7.87
C TYR A 54 -5.77 5.11 7.13
N THR A 55 -5.74 5.11 5.80
CA THR A 55 -6.82 5.72 5.01
C THR A 55 -8.12 4.96 5.16
N LEU A 56 -8.10 3.63 5.07
CA LEU A 56 -9.29 2.80 5.29
C LEU A 56 -9.87 2.99 6.69
N LYS A 57 -9.03 3.06 7.73
CA LYS A 57 -9.47 3.27 9.11
C LYS A 57 -10.22 4.59 9.32
N ARG A 58 -10.06 5.58 8.43
CA ARG A 58 -10.83 6.84 8.44
C ARG A 58 -12.22 6.71 7.82
N HIS A 59 -12.50 5.62 7.11
CA HIS A 59 -13.82 5.31 6.57
C HIS A 59 -14.49 4.25 7.45
N GLN A 60 -15.25 4.71 8.45
CA GLN A 60 -15.81 3.84 9.50
C GLN A 60 -16.66 2.69 8.95
N THR A 61 -17.39 2.90 7.85
CA THR A 61 -18.23 1.85 7.25
C THR A 61 -17.40 0.71 6.64
N LEU A 62 -16.38 1.05 5.85
CA LEU A 62 -15.42 0.09 5.29
C LEU A 62 -14.65 -0.63 6.40
N LEU A 63 -14.21 0.11 7.43
CA LEU A 63 -13.54 -0.48 8.59
C LEU A 63 -14.44 -1.52 9.27
N ASN A 64 -15.70 -1.19 9.52
CA ASN A 64 -16.64 -2.09 10.19
C ASN A 64 -16.89 -3.38 9.40
N GLU A 65 -17.00 -3.32 8.07
CA GLU A 65 -17.13 -4.52 7.24
C GLU A 65 -15.87 -5.38 7.31
N MET A 66 -14.69 -4.76 7.16
CA MET A 66 -13.43 -5.50 7.16
C MET A 66 -13.10 -6.11 8.51
N THR A 67 -13.41 -5.44 9.62
CA THR A 67 -13.21 -6.00 10.97
C THR A 67 -14.11 -7.20 11.24
N ARG A 68 -15.30 -7.28 10.61
CA ARG A 68 -16.16 -8.47 10.72
C ARG A 68 -15.58 -9.68 10.00
N ILE A 69 -14.94 -9.46 8.85
CA ILE A 69 -14.32 -10.52 8.04
C ILE A 69 -12.96 -10.92 8.61
N TYR A 70 -12.19 -9.95 9.08
CA TYR A 70 -10.86 -10.10 9.65
C TYR A 70 -10.84 -9.59 11.11
N PRO A 71 -11.39 -10.35 12.07
CA PRO A 71 -11.43 -9.93 13.47
C PRO A 71 -10.05 -9.96 14.15
N ASP A 72 -9.11 -10.77 13.65
CA ASP A 72 -7.74 -10.76 14.12
C ASP A 72 -6.99 -9.53 13.56
N PRO A 73 -6.36 -8.69 14.41
CA PRO A 73 -5.67 -7.48 13.96
C PRO A 73 -4.56 -7.74 12.94
N ARG A 74 -3.80 -8.83 13.07
CA ARG A 74 -2.75 -9.16 12.09
C ARG A 74 -3.36 -9.60 10.77
N GLY A 75 -4.38 -10.47 10.81
CA GLY A 75 -5.15 -10.85 9.62
C GLY A 75 -5.74 -9.65 8.89
N PHE A 76 -6.20 -8.63 9.62
CA PHE A 76 -6.67 -7.37 9.03
C PHE A 76 -5.54 -6.61 8.33
N VAL A 77 -4.40 -6.43 9.01
CA VAL A 77 -3.25 -5.69 8.47
C VAL A 77 -2.62 -6.42 7.27
N ASP A 78 -2.53 -7.73 7.31
CA ASP A 78 -1.86 -8.54 6.28
C ASP A 78 -2.78 -8.88 5.09
N SER A 79 -4.09 -8.61 5.21
CA SER A 79 -5.06 -8.90 4.15
C SER A 79 -4.84 -8.09 2.87
N THR A 80 -4.81 -8.80 1.74
CA THR A 80 -4.79 -8.18 0.41
C THR A 80 -6.05 -7.35 0.16
N ALA A 81 -7.23 -7.85 0.54
CA ALA A 81 -8.49 -7.13 0.36
C ALA A 81 -8.51 -5.80 1.14
N VAL A 82 -8.08 -5.82 2.40
CA VAL A 82 -7.96 -4.62 3.24
C VAL A 82 -6.93 -3.65 2.64
N SER A 83 -5.82 -4.16 2.10
CA SER A 83 -4.80 -3.35 1.42
C SER A 83 -5.34 -2.65 0.17
N ARG A 84 -6.11 -3.36 -0.66
CA ARG A 84 -6.76 -2.81 -1.87
C ARG A 84 -7.77 -1.73 -1.51
N LEU A 85 -8.65 -2.02 -0.54
CA LEU A 85 -9.64 -1.07 -0.03
C LEU A 85 -9.00 0.19 0.53
N ASN A 86 -7.86 0.07 1.24
CA ASN A 86 -7.09 1.23 1.70
C ASN A 86 -6.55 2.07 0.54
N GLY A 87 -6.11 1.43 -0.54
CA GLY A 87 -5.70 2.10 -1.78
C GLY A 87 -6.84 2.89 -2.40
N TYR A 88 -7.99 2.25 -2.66
CA TYR A 88 -9.17 2.93 -3.24
C TYR A 88 -9.72 4.04 -2.35
N ALA A 89 -9.77 3.82 -1.03
CA ALA A 89 -10.14 4.87 -0.07
C ALA A 89 -9.20 6.09 -0.16
N GLY A 90 -7.92 5.85 -0.48
CA GLY A 90 -6.91 6.89 -0.76
C GLY A 90 -6.89 7.40 -2.19
N ARG A 91 -7.85 7.03 -3.04
CA ARG A 91 -7.89 7.37 -4.48
C ARG A 91 -6.70 6.85 -5.28
N HIS A 92 -6.12 5.73 -4.84
CA HIS A 92 -5.08 5.02 -5.55
C HIS A 92 -5.68 3.79 -6.23
N GLY A 93 -6.08 3.95 -7.49
CA GLY A 93 -6.69 2.92 -8.34
C GLY A 93 -7.69 3.52 -9.31
N THR A 94 -7.91 2.88 -10.46
CA THR A 94 -8.89 3.35 -11.47
C THR A 94 -10.26 2.72 -11.25
N SER A 95 -11.29 3.32 -11.87
CA SER A 95 -12.64 2.73 -11.86
C SER A 95 -12.66 1.35 -12.54
N ASP A 96 -11.88 1.16 -13.60
CA ASP A 96 -11.78 -0.14 -14.29
C ASP A 96 -11.11 -1.21 -13.42
N GLN A 97 -10.03 -0.84 -12.72
CA GLN A 97 -9.39 -1.73 -11.76
C GLN A 97 -10.36 -2.13 -10.66
N LEU A 98 -11.06 -1.16 -10.08
CA LEU A 98 -12.05 -1.42 -9.05
C LEU A 98 -13.15 -2.37 -9.58
N ALA A 99 -13.69 -2.12 -10.77
CA ALA A 99 -14.75 -2.95 -11.34
C ALA A 99 -14.32 -4.42 -11.51
N GLN A 100 -13.04 -4.69 -11.79
CA GLN A 100 -12.52 -6.05 -11.94
C GLN A 100 -12.38 -6.80 -10.61
N GLU A 101 -12.16 -6.10 -9.50
CA GLU A 101 -11.85 -6.74 -8.22
C GLU A 101 -12.92 -6.59 -7.15
N ILE A 102 -13.82 -5.60 -7.25
CA ILE A 102 -14.75 -5.18 -6.19
C ILE A 102 -15.60 -6.32 -5.63
N ASP A 103 -15.92 -7.31 -6.45
CA ASP A 103 -16.70 -8.48 -6.02
C ASP A 103 -15.92 -9.44 -5.13
N SER A 104 -14.60 -9.43 -5.21
CA SER A 104 -13.70 -10.24 -4.38
C SER A 104 -13.27 -9.56 -3.08
N LEU A 105 -13.58 -8.26 -2.90
CA LEU A 105 -13.13 -7.47 -1.74
C LEU A 105 -13.97 -7.69 -0.46
N GLY A 106 -14.97 -8.56 -0.51
CA GLY A 106 -15.78 -8.92 0.66
C GLY A 106 -16.76 -7.83 1.12
N LEU A 107 -16.98 -6.80 0.31
CA LEU A 107 -17.89 -5.71 0.66
C LEU A 107 -19.37 -6.08 0.46
N SER A 108 -20.25 -5.48 1.26
CA SER A 108 -21.69 -5.48 0.98
C SER A 108 -21.99 -4.68 -0.29
N ALA A 109 -23.14 -4.95 -0.93
CA ALA A 109 -23.59 -4.20 -2.10
C ALA A 109 -23.64 -2.68 -1.86
N GLU A 110 -23.94 -2.27 -0.64
CA GLU A 110 -24.01 -0.87 -0.25
C GLU A 110 -22.62 -0.21 -0.20
N GLU A 111 -21.64 -0.87 0.43
CA GLU A 111 -20.25 -0.39 0.44
C GLU A 111 -19.60 -0.46 -0.93
N LYS A 112 -19.91 -1.48 -1.75
CA LYS A 112 -19.44 -1.55 -3.13
C LYS A 112 -19.85 -0.30 -3.91
N LYS A 113 -21.11 0.10 -3.80
CA LYS A 113 -21.63 1.33 -4.44
C LYS A 113 -20.92 2.57 -3.91
N ARG A 114 -20.79 2.72 -2.59
CA ARG A 114 -20.09 3.85 -1.97
C ARG A 114 -18.64 3.97 -2.42
N LEU A 115 -17.92 2.85 -2.45
CA LEU A 115 -16.53 2.83 -2.90
C LEU A 115 -16.42 3.21 -4.38
N ALA A 116 -17.32 2.70 -5.23
CA ALA A 116 -17.37 3.07 -6.64
C ALA A 116 -17.68 4.57 -6.84
N ASP A 117 -18.55 5.17 -6.02
CA ASP A 117 -18.79 6.62 -6.03
C ASP A 117 -17.57 7.42 -5.56
N LEU A 118 -16.78 6.89 -4.62
CA LEU A 118 -15.56 7.53 -4.13
C LEU A 118 -14.47 7.57 -5.20
N VAL A 119 -14.26 6.47 -5.93
CA VAL A 119 -13.19 6.32 -6.93
C VAL A 119 -13.49 7.07 -8.24
N ARG A 120 -14.77 7.33 -8.55
CA ARG A 120 -15.19 8.12 -9.72
C ARG A 120 -14.98 9.64 -9.56
N LYS A 121 -14.72 10.12 -8.34
CA LYS A 121 -14.54 11.55 -8.01
C LYS A 121 -13.08 11.96 -7.89
#